data_AF-A0AB34VL33-F1
#
_entry.id   AF-A0AB34VL33-F1
#
_cell.length_a   1.000
_cell.length_b   1.000
_cell.length_c   1.000
_cell.angle_alpha   90.00
_cell.angle_beta   90.00
_cell.angle_gamma   90.00
#
_symmetry.space_group_name_H-M   'P 1'
#
loop_
_entity.id
_entity.type
_entity.pdbx_description
1 polymer ?
#
loop_
_entity_poly.entity_id
_entity_poly.type
_entity_poly.pdbx_seq_one_letter_code
_entity_poly.pdbx_strand_id
1 'polypeptide(L)'
;MTRKWLTLYLSRSVSRVMLQDLQAILPAEAVKIFTNDLDDVRYATVECVQAETTCALIASAIIVWRQLGHIHLLLYTQGEVQRQITDATQFELFTLLKNNRAALRLA
;
A
#
# COMPACT_ATOMS: atom_id res chain seq x y z
N MET A 1 22.98 5.68 5.84
CA MET A 1 21.62 6.25 5.73
C MET A 1 20.61 5.14 5.90
N THR A 2 19.77 5.18 6.93
CA THR A 2 18.71 4.19 7.15
C THR A 2 17.59 4.40 6.12
N ARG A 3 17.38 3.42 5.23
CA ARG A 3 16.25 3.45 4.30
C ARG A 3 14.96 3.34 5.13
N LYS A 4 14.05 4.31 4.94
CA LYS A 4 12.70 4.24 5.50
C LYS A 4 11.84 3.36 4.60
N TRP A 5 10.95 2.60 5.23
CA TRP A 5 10.06 1.66 4.54
C TRP A 5 8.62 1.99 4.89
N LEU A 6 7.74 1.78 3.91
CA LEU A 6 6.29 1.75 4.09
C LEU A 6 5.81 0.34 3.74
N THR A 7 4.76 -0.11 4.43
CA THR A 7 4.24 -1.49 4.24
C THR A 7 2.81 -1.44 3.74
N LEU A 8 2.52 -2.19 2.68
CA LEU A 8 1.17 -2.44 2.21
C LEU A 8 0.79 -3.89 2.55
N TYR A 9 -0.37 -4.08 3.16
CA TYR A 9 -1.00 -5.38 3.35
C TYR A 9 -2.19 -5.44 2.40
N LEU A 10 -2.14 -6.36 1.45
CA LEU A 10 -3.18 -6.54 0.45
C LEU A 10 -3.98 -7.78 0.81
N SER A 11 -5.31 -7.67 0.83
CA SER A 11 -6.20 -8.83 0.85
C SER A 11 -6.01 -9.67 -0.42
N ARG A 12 -6.53 -10.90 -0.43
CA ARG A 12 -6.47 -11.76 -1.63
C ARG A 12 -7.17 -11.11 -2.83
N SER A 13 -8.32 -10.46 -2.63
CA SER A 13 -9.06 -9.78 -3.71
C SER A 13 -8.25 -8.64 -4.33
N VAL A 14 -7.68 -7.77 -3.51
CA VAL A 14 -6.86 -6.65 -3.97
C VAL A 14 -5.57 -7.15 -4.62
N SER A 15 -4.93 -8.18 -4.05
CA SER A 15 -3.69 -8.75 -4.59
C SER A 15 -3.84 -9.30 -6.00
N ARG A 16 -4.99 -9.91 -6.32
CA ARG A 16 -5.25 -10.47 -7.65
C ARG A 16 -5.26 -9.44 -8.77
N VAL A 17 -5.53 -8.17 -8.45
CA VAL A 17 -5.63 -7.10 -9.44
C VAL A 17 -4.47 -6.11 -9.35
N MET A 18 -4.04 -5.76 -8.13
CA MET A 18 -3.12 -4.65 -7.89
C MET A 18 -1.65 -5.09 -7.77
N LEU A 19 -1.36 -6.34 -7.39
CA LEU A 19 0.02 -6.76 -7.09
C LEU A 19 0.93 -6.72 -8.33
N GLN A 20 0.42 -7.14 -9.48
CA GLN A 20 1.17 -7.10 -10.74
C GLN A 20 1.44 -5.66 -11.19
N ASP A 21 0.46 -4.77 -11.04
CA ASP A 21 0.64 -3.35 -11.34
C ASP A 21 1.70 -2.71 -10.45
N LEU A 22 1.69 -3.00 -9.15
CA LEU A 22 2.72 -2.51 -8.23
C LEU A 22 4.11 -2.99 -8.63
N GLN A 23 4.25 -4.25 -9.06
CA GLN A 23 5.53 -4.77 -9.59
C GLN A 23 5.95 -4.10 -10.89
N ALA A 24 5.01 -3.71 -11.74
CA ALA A 24 5.29 -3.08 -13.02
C ALA A 24 5.71 -1.60 -12.88
N ILE A 25 5.13 -0.86 -11.92
CA ILE A 25 5.38 0.57 -11.77
C ILE A 25 6.50 0.88 -10.76
N LEU A 26 6.82 -0.03 -9.84
CA LEU A 26 7.85 0.19 -8.82
C LEU A 26 9.19 -0.41 -9.24
N PRO A 27 10.33 0.28 -9.00
CA PRO A 27 11.65 -0.31 -9.22
C PRO A 27 11.86 -1.56 -8.36
N ALA A 28 12.50 -2.58 -8.93
CA ALA A 28 12.72 -3.87 -8.25
C ALA A 28 13.53 -3.73 -6.94
N GLU A 29 14.49 -2.81 -6.92
CA GLU A 29 15.31 -2.49 -5.74
C GLU A 29 14.55 -1.72 -4.65
N ALA A 30 13.37 -1.19 -4.98
CA ALA A 30 12.54 -0.40 -4.10
C ALA A 30 11.39 -1.20 -3.47
N VAL A 31 11.24 -2.49 -3.80
CA VAL A 31 10.11 -3.32 -3.36
C VAL A 31 10.56 -4.71 -2.89
N LYS A 32 9.93 -5.20 -1.83
CA LYS A 32 9.97 -6.62 -1.42
C LYS A 32 8.56 -7.12 -1.26
N ILE A 33 8.29 -8.33 -1.73
CA ILE A 33 6.96 -8.91 -1.76
C ILE A 33 7.00 -10.26 -1.06
N PHE A 34 6.08 -10.43 -0.12
CA PHE A 34 5.87 -11.67 0.62
C PHE A 34 4.42 -12.10 0.43
N THR A 35 4.19 -13.36 0.10
CA THR A 35 2.85 -13.93 -0.02
C THR A 35 2.59 -14.93 1.09
N ASN A 36 1.39 -14.86 1.67
CA ASN A 36 0.91 -15.76 2.69
C ASN A 36 -0.40 -16.38 2.20
N ASP A 37 -0.30 -17.58 1.62
CA ASP A 37 -1.47 -18.28 1.06
C ASP A 37 -2.51 -18.70 2.11
N LEU A 38 -2.17 -18.61 3.40
CA LEU A 38 -3.03 -18.98 4.53
C LEU A 38 -3.85 -17.82 5.11
N ASP A 39 -3.59 -16.57 4.72
CA ASP A 39 -4.28 -15.38 5.26
C ASP A 39 -4.90 -14.55 4.13
N ASP A 40 -6.23 -14.60 4.00
CA ASP A 40 -6.95 -13.86 2.96
C ASP A 40 -6.97 -12.34 3.20
N VAL A 41 -6.76 -11.90 4.43
CA VAL A 41 -6.80 -10.49 4.83
C VAL A 41 -5.44 -9.82 4.65
N ARG A 42 -4.34 -10.56 4.85
CA ARG A 42 -2.96 -10.13 4.62
C ARG A 42 -2.25 -11.07 3.65
N TYR A 43 -2.92 -11.35 2.53
CA TYR A 43 -2.44 -12.29 1.53
C TYR A 43 -1.09 -11.91 0.94
N ALA A 44 -0.89 -10.62 0.62
CA ALA A 44 0.41 -10.12 0.19
C ALA A 44 0.86 -8.97 1.08
N THR A 45 2.13 -9.01 1.49
CA THR A 45 2.83 -7.91 2.15
C THR A 45 3.83 -7.33 1.16
N VAL A 46 3.69 -6.04 0.88
CA VAL A 46 4.57 -5.28 0.00
C VAL A 46 5.33 -4.25 0.83
N GLU A 47 6.63 -4.45 1.01
CA GLU A 47 7.50 -3.47 1.66
C GLU A 47 8.15 -2.60 0.59
N CYS A 48 7.89 -1.30 0.63
CA CYS A 48 8.42 -0.35 -0.34
C CYS A 48 9.37 0.65 0.32
N VAL A 49 10.42 1.04 -0.39
CA VAL A 49 11.26 2.18 0.01
C VAL A 49 10.40 3.44 0.00
N GLN A 50 10.42 4.18 1.11
CA GLN A 50 9.65 5.40 1.30
C GLN A 50 10.31 6.61 0.60
N ALA A 51 10.48 6.50 -0.72
CA ALA A 51 10.89 7.59 -1.59
C ALA A 51 9.66 8.35 -2.11
N GLU A 52 9.85 9.62 -2.47
CA GLU A 52 8.74 10.48 -2.94
C GLU A 52 8.02 9.90 -4.16
N THR A 53 8.79 9.44 -5.15
CA THR A 53 8.27 8.80 -6.37
C THR A 53 7.48 7.53 -6.05
N THR A 54 8.01 6.67 -5.17
CA THR A 54 7.33 5.45 -4.71
C THR A 54 6.00 5.75 -4.03
N CYS A 55 5.98 6.71 -3.09
CA CYS A 55 4.75 7.10 -2.41
C CYS A 55 3.70 7.67 -3.38
N ALA A 56 4.13 8.46 -4.36
CA ALA A 56 3.23 9.04 -5.36
C ALA A 56 2.63 7.97 -6.29
N LEU A 57 3.43 7.01 -6.75
CA LEU A 57 2.97 5.89 -7.57
C LEU A 57 1.99 5.00 -6.82
N ILE A 58 2.30 4.64 -5.57
CA ILE A 58 1.41 3.84 -4.72
C ILE A 58 0.10 4.58 -4.46
N ALA A 59 0.14 5.85 -4.08
CA ALA A 59 -1.07 6.64 -3.87
C ALA A 59 -1.95 6.68 -5.13
N SER A 60 -1.35 6.85 -6.30
CA SER A 60 -2.05 6.86 -7.58
C SER A 60 -2.71 5.51 -7.89
N ALA A 61 -1.96 4.41 -7.74
CA ALA A 61 -2.48 3.06 -7.94
C ALA A 61 -3.66 2.75 -7.01
N ILE A 62 -3.57 3.14 -5.74
CA ILE A 62 -4.66 2.97 -4.77
C ILE A 62 -5.93 3.69 -5.23
N ILE A 63 -5.80 4.94 -5.68
CA ILE A 63 -6.95 5.74 -6.14
C ILE A 63 -7.62 5.10 -7.34
N VAL A 64 -6.84 4.66 -8.33
CA VAL A 64 -7.37 3.99 -9.54
C VAL A 64 -8.13 2.73 -9.16
N TRP A 65 -7.52 1.83 -8.38
CA TRP A 65 -8.15 0.57 -7.99
C TRP A 65 -9.36 0.76 -7.06
N ARG A 66 -9.38 1.82 -6.25
CA ARG A 66 -10.57 2.22 -5.48
C ARG A 66 -11.69 2.71 -6.39
N GLN A 67 -11.39 3.56 -7.38
CA GLN A 67 -12.39 4.08 -8.33
C GLN A 67 -13.00 2.99 -9.20
N LEU A 68 -12.22 1.94 -9.51
CA LEU A 68 -12.70 0.75 -10.20
C LEU A 68 -13.49 -0.22 -9.30
N GLY A 69 -13.67 0.09 -8.01
CA GLY A 69 -14.45 -0.72 -7.08
C GLY A 69 -13.75 -1.98 -6.59
N HIS A 70 -12.41 -2.03 -6.62
CA HIS A 70 -11.64 -3.18 -6.11
C HIS A 70 -11.14 -3.00 -4.68
N ILE A 71 -11.04 -1.76 -4.20
CA ILE A 71 -10.64 -1.43 -2.83
C ILE A 71 -11.83 -0.76 -2.13
N HIS A 72 -12.31 -1.36 -1.06
CA HIS A 72 -13.45 -0.87 -0.28
C HIS A 72 -13.02 -0.44 1.12
N LEU A 73 -11.88 -0.92 1.59
CA LEU A 73 -11.33 -0.61 2.90
C LEU A 73 -9.86 -0.21 2.79
N LEU A 74 -9.56 0.98 3.31
CA LEU A 74 -8.19 1.42 3.56
C LEU A 74 -8.03 1.68 5.05
N LEU A 75 -7.21 0.87 5.72
CA LEU A 75 -6.82 1.10 7.11
C LEU A 75 -5.36 1.51 7.18
N TYR A 76 -5.13 2.71 7.69
CA TYR A 76 -3.81 3.22 7.96
C TYR A 76 -3.41 2.94 9.40
N THR A 77 -2.18 2.47 9.59
CA THR A 77 -1.56 2.25 10.88
C THR A 77 -0.23 2.97 10.95
N GLN A 78 0.03 3.64 12.08
CA GLN A 78 1.32 4.25 12.40
C GLN A 78 1.55 4.15 13.91
N GLY A 79 2.48 3.28 14.32
CA GLY A 79 2.61 2.91 15.72
C GLY A 79 1.30 2.32 16.25
N GLU A 80 0.80 2.84 17.36
CA GLU A 80 -0.47 2.42 17.98
C GLU A 80 -1.71 3.06 17.34
N VAL A 81 -1.54 4.04 16.44
CA VAL A 81 -2.67 4.74 15.83
C VAL A 81 -3.16 3.96 14.63
N GLN A 82 -4.44 3.58 14.64
CA GLN A 82 -5.14 2.99 13.51
C GLN A 82 -6.34 3.85 13.12
N ARG A 83 -6.50 4.12 11.83
CA ARG A 83 -7.63 4.88 11.28
C ARG A 83 -8.09 4.31 9.94
N GLN A 84 -9.39 4.38 9.71
CA GLN A 84 -9.96 4.14 8.39
C GLN A 84 -9.83 5.41 7.55
N ILE A 85 -9.33 5.26 6.33
CA ILE A 85 -9.06 6.35 5.40
C ILE A 85 -9.56 6.01 4.00
N THR A 86 -10.64 5.22 3.91
CA THR A 86 -11.22 4.76 2.64
C THR A 86 -11.48 5.92 1.67
N ASP A 87 -11.91 7.08 2.18
CA ASP A 87 -12.25 8.25 1.37
C ASP A 87 -11.09 9.23 1.16
N ALA A 88 -9.88 8.89 1.62
CA ALA A 88 -8.73 9.79 1.49
C ALA A 88 -8.44 10.14 0.03
N THR A 89 -8.21 11.41 -0.23
CA THR A 89 -7.76 11.91 -1.53
C THR A 89 -6.35 11.38 -1.86
N GLN A 90 -5.95 11.48 -3.12
CA GLN A 90 -4.59 11.10 -3.53
C GLN A 90 -3.52 11.87 -2.75
N PHE A 91 -3.74 13.17 -2.52
CA PHE A 91 -2.83 14.03 -1.79
C PHE A 91 -2.74 13.64 -0.30
N GLU A 92 -3.87 13.32 0.32
CA GLU A 92 -3.88 12.80 1.69
C GLU A 92 -3.12 11.47 1.76
N LEU A 93 -3.43 10.49 0.89
CA LEU A 93 -2.71 9.21 0.84
C LEU A 93 -1.21 9.40 0.68
N PHE A 94 -0.78 10.25 -0.25
CA PHE A 94 0.63 10.58 -0.45
C PHE A 94 1.28 11.13 0.82
N THR A 95 0.61 12.07 1.49
CA THR A 95 1.07 12.67 2.74
C THR A 95 1.20 11.61 3.84
N LEU A 96 0.22 10.70 3.95
CA LEU A 96 0.24 9.63 4.94
C LEU A 96 1.34 8.61 4.67
N LEU A 97 1.56 8.25 3.40
CA LEU A 97 2.59 7.31 2.99
C LEU A 97 4.01 7.81 3.23
N LYS A 98 4.22 9.12 3.42
CA LYS A 98 5.53 9.71 3.77
C LYS A 98 5.85 9.65 5.27
N ASN A 99 4.89 9.27 6.11
CA ASN A 99 5.10 9.16 7.55
C ASN A 99 5.94 7.93 7.92
N ASN A 100 6.90 8.08 8.81
CA ASN A 100 7.77 6.97 9.20
C ASN A 100 6.96 5.79 9.78
N ARG A 101 7.28 4.57 9.35
CA ARG A 101 6.57 3.32 9.71
C ARG A 101 5.08 3.33 9.34
N ALA A 102 4.72 4.02 8.25
CA ALA A 102 3.38 3.95 7.70
C ALA A 102 3.08 2.53 7.19
N ALA A 103 1.94 2.00 7.62
CA ALA A 103 1.38 0.78 7.08
C ALA A 103 -0.04 1.04 6.56
N LEU A 104 -0.38 0.47 5.41
CA LEU A 104 -1.74 0.47 4.86
C LEU A 104 -2.22 -0.96 4.69
N ARG A 105 -3.45 -1.22 5.10
CA ARG A 105 -4.18 -2.43 4.74
C ARG A 105 -5.27 -2.09 3.74
N LEU A 106 -5.28 -2.83 2.63
CA LEU A 106 -6.16 -2.66 1.49
C LEU A 106 -7.01 -3.91 1.34
N ALA A 107 -8.34 -3.77 1.37
CA ALA A 107 -9.28 -4.88 1.21
C ALA A 107 -10.48 -4.52 0.34
#